data_AF-A0A382TBP4-F1
#
_entry.id   AF-A0A382TBP4-F1
#
_cell.length_a   1.000
_cell.length_b   1.000
_cell.length_c   1.000
_cell.angle_alpha   90.00
_cell.angle_beta   90.00
_cell.angle_gamma   90.00
#
_symmetry.space_group_name_H-M   'P 1'
#
loop_
_entity.id
_entity.type
_entity.pdbx_description
1 polymer ?
#
loop_
_entity_poly.entity_id
_entity_poly.type
_entity_poly.pdbx_seq_one_letter_code
_entity_poly.pdbx_strand_id
1 'polypeptide(L)'
;MKIASQKVLSFLCFVSLSCSSYAAIMEEVVVTAQKREQNAQEVGIAINALTGDQMDQLGYTNAQQVTAMAAGVSTVQPNGESNYSIAIRGVANSDFTTNVESPVAVYLDDVYISQMSGTGFMLFDMDRVEILKGPQG
;
A
#
# COMPACT_ATOMS: atom_id res chain seq x y z
N MET A 1 37.12 -45.78 -31.49
CA MET A 1 36.68 -46.31 -30.18
C MET A 1 37.61 -45.81 -29.09
N LYS A 2 37.04 -45.26 -27.98
CA LYS A 2 37.66 -44.58 -26.81
C LYS A 2 38.02 -43.12 -27.09
N ILE A 3 37.25 -42.09 -26.69
CA ILE A 3 36.73 -41.65 -25.38
C ILE A 3 37.84 -41.55 -24.32
N ALA A 4 38.24 -40.31 -24.02
CA ALA A 4 38.75 -39.81 -22.74
C ALA A 4 39.04 -38.31 -22.92
N SER A 5 38.81 -37.38 -22.00
CA SER A 5 38.03 -37.31 -20.77
C SER A 5 38.10 -35.82 -20.38
N GLN A 6 36.96 -35.17 -20.14
CA GLN A 6 36.90 -33.82 -19.57
C GLN A 6 37.55 -33.83 -18.18
N LYS A 7 38.58 -33.00 -17.98
CA LYS A 7 39.01 -32.59 -16.64
C LYS A 7 38.77 -31.09 -16.51
N VAL A 8 37.58 -30.74 -16.05
CA VAL A 8 37.25 -29.38 -15.64
C VAL A 8 37.86 -29.17 -14.26
N LEU A 9 38.82 -28.26 -14.17
CA LEU A 9 39.43 -27.82 -12.92
C LEU A 9 38.64 -26.60 -12.44
N SER A 10 37.65 -26.80 -11.57
CA SER A 10 36.87 -25.72 -10.99
C SER A 10 37.69 -25.03 -9.89
N PHE A 11 38.08 -23.77 -10.12
CA PHE A 11 38.77 -22.92 -9.15
C PHE A 11 37.71 -22.21 -8.30
N LEU A 12 37.68 -22.48 -6.99
CA LEU A 12 36.77 -21.82 -6.05
C LEU A 12 37.37 -20.45 -5.69
N CYS A 13 36.80 -19.36 -6.21
CA CYS A 13 37.19 -18.00 -5.82
C CYS A 13 36.36 -17.57 -4.60
N PHE A 14 36.96 -17.62 -3.41
CA PHE A 14 36.41 -16.97 -2.21
C PHE A 14 36.74 -15.47 -2.28
N VAL A 15 35.81 -14.66 -2.79
CA VAL A 15 35.89 -13.20 -2.64
C VAL A 15 35.25 -12.83 -1.31
N SER A 16 36.07 -12.37 -0.35
CA SER A 16 35.58 -11.71 0.85
C SER A 16 35.16 -10.28 0.47
N LEU A 17 33.86 -10.03 0.31
CA LEU A 17 33.30 -8.69 0.21
C LEU A 17 33.23 -8.07 1.61
N SER A 18 34.04 -7.05 1.86
CA SER A 18 33.86 -6.13 3.00
C SER A 18 32.62 -5.28 2.73
N CYS A 19 31.53 -5.54 3.47
CA CYS A 19 30.32 -4.71 3.40
C CYS A 19 30.59 -3.40 4.14
N SER A 20 30.70 -2.29 3.40
CA SER A 20 30.65 -0.95 4.00
C SER A 20 29.21 -0.71 4.48
N SER A 21 29.02 -0.55 5.79
CA SER A 21 27.70 -0.27 6.37
C SER A 21 27.24 1.12 5.96
N TYR A 22 26.45 1.18 4.89
CA TYR A 22 25.66 2.36 4.56
C TYR A 22 24.59 2.47 5.65
N ALA A 23 24.79 3.38 6.61
CA ALA A 23 23.75 3.74 7.56
C ALA A 23 22.63 4.40 6.73
N ALA A 24 21.67 3.58 6.29
CA ALA A 24 20.46 4.05 5.66
C ALA A 24 19.75 4.92 6.70
N ILE A 25 19.83 6.24 6.50
CA ILE A 25 18.88 7.19 7.04
C ILE A 25 17.50 6.79 6.50
N MET A 26 16.85 5.88 7.21
CA MET A 26 15.47 5.48 6.93
C MET A 26 14.57 6.64 7.34
N GLU A 27 13.84 7.20 6.38
CA GLU A 27 12.78 8.16 6.67
C GLU A 27 11.75 7.49 7.59
N GLU A 28 11.54 8.10 8.76
CA GLU A 28 10.51 7.69 9.69
C GLU A 28 9.14 8.06 9.11
N VAL A 29 8.37 7.05 8.74
CA VAL A 29 6.99 7.24 8.28
C VAL A 29 6.09 7.17 9.49
N VAL A 30 5.56 8.33 9.91
CA VAL A 30 4.58 8.43 10.99
C VAL A 30 3.19 8.14 10.43
N VAL A 31 2.46 7.24 11.08
CA VAL A 31 1.09 6.81 10.73
C VAL A 31 0.16 6.93 11.92
N THR A 32 -1.14 7.07 11.68
CA THR A 32 -2.20 7.17 12.71
C THR A 32 -3.06 5.91 12.78
N ALA A 33 -2.49 4.78 12.36
CA ALA A 33 -3.26 3.57 12.16
C ALA A 33 -3.91 2.96 13.43
N GLN A 34 -3.47 3.36 14.63
CA GLN A 34 -4.07 2.99 15.92
C GLN A 34 -4.69 4.19 16.66
N LYS A 35 -5.11 5.25 15.93
CA LYS A 35 -5.57 6.53 16.50
C LYS A 35 -4.50 7.24 17.35
N ARG A 36 -3.23 6.93 17.09
CA ARG A 36 -2.05 7.53 17.70
C ARG A 36 -0.94 7.56 16.66
N GLU A 37 -0.13 8.61 16.70
CA GLU A 37 1.06 8.75 15.85
C GLU A 37 2.11 7.71 16.25
N GLN A 38 2.51 6.89 15.28
CA GLN A 38 3.51 5.84 15.47
C GLN A 38 4.34 5.65 14.21
N ASN A 39 5.54 5.12 14.38
CA ASN A 39 6.35 4.67 13.26
C ASN A 39 5.69 3.46 12.57
N ALA A 40 5.52 3.52 11.24
CA ALA A 40 4.90 2.48 10.44
C ALA A 40 5.56 1.08 10.58
N GLN A 41 6.85 1.01 10.91
CA GLN A 41 7.57 -0.24 11.15
C GLN A 41 7.25 -0.88 12.51
N GLU A 42 6.79 -0.09 13.48
CA GLU A 42 6.41 -0.58 14.81
C GLU A 42 4.94 -1.02 14.88
N VAL A 43 4.14 -0.63 13.89
CA VAL A 43 2.73 -1.02 13.85
C VAL A 43 2.60 -2.46 13.36
N GLY A 44 2.05 -3.32 14.21
CA GLY A 44 1.80 -4.74 13.91
C GLY A 44 0.69 -5.03 12.90
N ILE A 45 0.32 -4.06 12.05
CA ILE A 45 -0.66 -4.24 10.96
C ILE A 45 -0.02 -3.89 9.62
N ALA A 46 -0.47 -4.55 8.56
CA ALA A 46 0.06 -4.30 7.23
C ALA A 46 -0.49 -2.96 6.70
N ILE A 47 0.37 -1.95 6.66
CA ILE A 47 0.02 -0.59 6.22
C ILE A 47 0.76 -0.25 4.94
N ASN A 48 0.08 0.45 4.04
CA ASN A 48 0.69 1.23 2.98
C ASN A 48 0.44 2.70 3.29
N ALA A 49 1.48 3.51 3.40
CA ALA A 49 1.36 4.95 3.66
C ALA A 49 2.10 5.72 2.57
N LEU A 50 1.48 6.80 2.08
CA LEU A 50 2.08 7.75 1.16
C LEU A 50 1.96 9.15 1.76
N THR A 51 3.04 9.93 1.72
CA THR A 51 3.01 11.35 2.10
C THR A 51 2.47 12.22 0.96
N GLY A 52 2.04 13.45 1.29
CA GLY A 52 1.64 14.46 0.30
C GLY A 52 2.70 14.68 -0.77
N ASP A 53 3.95 14.91 -0.36
CA ASP A 53 5.09 15.08 -1.27
C ASP A 53 5.27 13.89 -2.22
N GLN A 54 5.08 12.66 -1.73
CA GLN A 54 5.16 11.46 -2.56
C GLN A 54 4.00 11.40 -3.56
N MET A 55 2.78 11.74 -3.14
CA MET A 55 1.62 11.79 -4.02
C MET A 55 1.79 12.86 -5.10
N ASP A 56 2.33 14.03 -4.74
CA ASP A 56 2.63 15.12 -5.67
C ASP A 56 3.68 14.73 -6.71
N GLN A 57 4.79 14.10 -6.26
CA GLN A 57 5.83 13.60 -7.15
C GLN A 57 5.32 12.52 -8.12
N LEU A 58 4.36 11.70 -7.68
CA LEU A 58 3.73 10.66 -8.49
C LEU A 58 2.58 11.18 -9.36
N GLY A 59 2.15 12.44 -9.18
CA GLY A 59 1.00 13.03 -9.86
C GLY A 59 -0.32 12.35 -9.48
N TYR A 60 -0.45 11.91 -8.24
CA TYR A 60 -1.68 11.29 -7.74
C TYR A 60 -2.68 12.38 -7.34
N THR A 61 -3.88 12.25 -7.88
CA THR A 61 -4.96 13.23 -7.79
C THR A 61 -6.25 12.64 -7.23
N ASN A 62 -6.34 11.30 -7.13
CA ASN A 62 -7.53 10.61 -6.63
C ASN A 62 -7.19 9.29 -5.92
N ALA A 63 -8.14 8.81 -5.12
CA ALA A 63 -8.01 7.57 -4.34
C ALA A 63 -7.71 6.31 -5.20
N GLN A 64 -8.08 6.29 -6.48
CA GLN A 64 -7.77 5.18 -7.40
C GLN A 64 -6.28 5.00 -7.61
N GLN A 65 -5.55 6.09 -7.77
CA GLN A 65 -4.11 6.03 -8.03
C GLN A 65 -3.36 5.51 -6.80
N VAL A 66 -3.76 5.92 -5.60
CA VAL A 66 -3.13 5.45 -4.34
C VAL A 66 -3.43 3.98 -4.08
N THR A 67 -4.69 3.56 -4.19
CA THR A 67 -5.07 2.16 -3.93
C THR A 67 -4.49 1.20 -4.97
N ALA A 68 -4.28 1.63 -6.21
CA ALA A 68 -3.66 0.81 -7.26
C ALA A 68 -2.22 0.39 -6.93
N MET A 69 -1.51 1.16 -6.10
CA MET A 69 -0.16 0.82 -5.64
C MET A 69 -0.15 -0.14 -4.44
N ALA A 70 -1.27 -0.24 -3.72
CA ALA A 70 -1.34 -1.02 -2.51
C ALA A 70 -1.56 -2.51 -2.81
N ALA A 71 -0.57 -3.34 -2.46
CA ALA A 71 -0.68 -4.79 -2.63
C ALA A 71 -1.83 -5.37 -1.81
N GLY A 72 -2.67 -6.18 -2.48
CA GLY A 72 -3.86 -6.79 -1.88
C GLY A 72 -5.05 -5.84 -1.78
N VAL A 73 -5.00 -4.69 -2.45
CA VAL A 73 -6.13 -3.78 -2.62
C VAL A 73 -6.57 -3.83 -4.08
N SER A 74 -7.88 -3.92 -4.31
CA SER A 74 -8.47 -3.79 -5.64
C SER A 74 -9.70 -2.91 -5.56
N THR A 75 -9.99 -2.18 -6.62
CA THR A 75 -11.09 -1.21 -6.62
C THR A 75 -11.94 -1.34 -7.86
N VAL A 76 -13.23 -1.10 -7.71
CA VAL A 76 -14.22 -1.16 -8.79
C VAL A 76 -15.11 0.08 -8.75
N GLN A 77 -15.52 0.53 -9.95
CA GLN A 77 -16.35 1.71 -10.16
C GLN A 77 -17.69 1.32 -10.79
N PRO A 78 -18.59 0.68 -10.04
CA PRO A 78 -19.81 0.07 -10.57
C PRO A 78 -20.74 1.09 -11.25
N ASN A 79 -20.72 2.35 -10.79
CA ASN A 79 -21.60 3.42 -11.26
C ASN A 79 -20.81 4.69 -11.66
N GLY A 80 -19.61 4.52 -12.23
CA GLY A 80 -18.73 5.62 -12.66
C GLY A 80 -17.72 6.10 -11.60
N GLU A 81 -16.90 7.08 -11.96
CA GLU A 81 -15.72 7.52 -11.19
C GLU A 81 -16.03 7.97 -9.76
N SER A 82 -17.21 8.56 -9.53
CA SER A 82 -17.63 9.00 -8.20
C SER A 82 -18.05 7.85 -7.28
N ASN A 83 -18.40 6.68 -7.82
CA ASN A 83 -18.86 5.53 -7.04
C ASN A 83 -17.72 4.54 -6.86
N TYR A 84 -17.03 4.66 -5.73
CA TYR A 84 -15.76 3.99 -5.54
C TYR A 84 -15.86 2.87 -4.49
N SER A 85 -15.81 1.61 -4.94
CA SER A 85 -15.79 0.46 -4.04
C SER A 85 -14.38 -0.09 -3.90
N ILE A 86 -13.91 -0.17 -2.66
CA ILE A 86 -12.60 -0.70 -2.30
C ILE A 86 -12.75 -2.13 -1.80
N ALA A 87 -11.85 -3.00 -2.24
CA ALA A 87 -11.69 -4.34 -1.73
C ALA A 87 -10.28 -4.52 -1.16
N ILE A 88 -10.18 -5.08 0.04
CA ILE A 88 -8.90 -5.34 0.69
C ILE A 88 -8.83 -6.81 1.08
N ARG A 89 -7.80 -7.52 0.59
CA ARG A 89 -7.58 -8.96 0.81
C ARG A 89 -8.82 -9.82 0.50
N GLY A 90 -9.56 -9.46 -0.56
CA GLY A 90 -10.75 -10.17 -1.01
C GLY A 90 -12.05 -9.82 -0.27
N VAL A 91 -11.99 -8.95 0.74
CA VAL A 91 -13.18 -8.39 1.39
C VAL A 91 -13.65 -7.21 0.57
N ALA A 92 -14.85 -7.28 0.00
CA ALA A 92 -15.43 -6.29 -0.90
C ALA A 92 -16.94 -6.18 -0.68
N ASN A 93 -17.54 -5.11 -1.20
CA ASN A 93 -18.99 -5.02 -1.31
C ASN A 93 -19.54 -6.07 -2.28
N SER A 94 -20.65 -6.69 -1.90
CA SER A 94 -21.45 -7.56 -2.78
C SER A 94 -22.62 -6.84 -3.44
N ASP A 95 -23.03 -5.70 -2.87
CA ASP A 95 -24.10 -4.82 -3.36
C ASP A 95 -23.57 -3.38 -3.40
N PHE A 96 -23.74 -2.72 -4.55
CA PHE A 96 -23.21 -1.39 -4.82
C PHE A 96 -24.28 -0.29 -4.79
N THR A 97 -25.43 -0.57 -4.16
CA THR A 97 -26.46 0.44 -3.88
C THR A 97 -26.03 1.37 -2.74
N THR A 98 -26.44 2.64 -2.81
CA THR A 98 -26.03 3.68 -1.84
C THR A 98 -26.49 3.43 -0.40
N ASN A 99 -27.44 2.51 -0.20
CA ASN A 99 -27.98 2.16 1.12
C ASN A 99 -27.21 1.00 1.80
N VAL A 100 -26.19 0.46 1.14
CA VAL A 100 -25.35 -0.62 1.67
C VAL A 100 -24.01 -0.03 2.09
N GLU A 101 -23.60 -0.36 3.30
CA GLU A 101 -22.34 0.10 3.88
C GLU A 101 -21.18 -0.80 3.43
N SER A 102 -20.05 -0.17 3.13
CA SER A 102 -18.84 -0.86 2.72
C SER A 102 -18.19 -1.63 3.86
N PRO A 103 -17.78 -2.90 3.68
CA PRO A 103 -16.99 -3.60 4.69
C PRO A 103 -15.58 -3.00 4.85
N VAL A 104 -15.15 -2.17 3.90
CA VAL A 104 -13.95 -1.34 4.00
C VAL A 104 -14.38 0.07 4.39
N ALA A 105 -14.02 0.48 5.60
CA ALA A 105 -14.28 1.82 6.11
C ALA A 105 -13.27 2.83 5.57
N VAL A 106 -13.74 4.03 5.24
CA VAL A 106 -12.91 5.15 4.79
C VAL A 106 -13.08 6.29 5.79
N TYR A 107 -11.95 6.90 6.17
CA TYR A 107 -11.91 8.02 7.08
C TYR A 107 -11.20 9.19 6.40
N LEU A 108 -11.71 10.39 6.64
CA LEU A 108 -11.06 11.65 6.29
C LEU A 108 -10.98 12.47 7.59
N ASP A 109 -9.77 12.80 8.03
CA ASP A 109 -9.53 13.50 9.30
C ASP A 109 -10.27 12.87 10.49
N ASP A 110 -10.16 11.55 10.64
CA ASP A 110 -10.87 10.73 11.65
C ASP A 110 -12.42 10.73 11.55
N VAL A 111 -13.01 11.37 10.54
CA VAL A 111 -14.44 11.34 10.27
C VAL A 111 -14.77 10.19 9.34
N TYR A 112 -15.68 9.33 9.78
CA TYR A 112 -16.14 8.19 8.99
C TYR A 112 -16.98 8.62 7.78
N ILE A 113 -16.62 8.11 6.60
CA ILE A 113 -17.35 8.32 5.35
C ILE A 113 -18.11 7.03 5.01
N SER A 114 -19.43 7.03 5.23
CA SER A 114 -20.29 5.86 5.03
C SER A 114 -20.75 5.66 3.58
N GLN A 115 -20.71 6.71 2.75
CA GLN A 115 -21.26 6.68 1.40
C GLN A 115 -20.18 6.39 0.35
N MET A 116 -20.42 5.36 -0.49
CA MET A 116 -19.55 5.01 -1.63
C MET A 116 -19.41 6.12 -2.68
N SER A 117 -20.36 7.06 -2.74
CA SER A 117 -20.29 8.22 -3.65
C SER A 117 -19.30 9.30 -3.19
N GLY A 118 -18.71 9.15 -1.99
CA GLY A 118 -17.73 10.07 -1.42
C GLY A 118 -16.32 9.50 -1.27
N THR A 119 -16.11 8.20 -1.57
CA THR A 119 -14.83 7.52 -1.39
C THR A 119 -13.87 7.69 -2.57
N GLY A 120 -14.34 8.20 -3.71
CA GLY A 120 -13.52 8.66 -4.83
C GLY A 120 -13.02 10.09 -4.64
N PHE A 121 -12.57 10.44 -3.42
CA PHE A 121 -12.16 11.80 -3.10
C PHE A 121 -10.91 12.21 -3.88
N MET A 122 -10.84 13.51 -4.20
CA MET A 122 -9.66 14.12 -4.77
C MET A 122 -8.58 14.23 -3.69
N LEU A 123 -7.34 13.93 -4.04
CA LEU A 123 -6.19 13.93 -3.12
C LEU A 123 -5.45 15.27 -3.05
N PHE A 124 -6.08 16.35 -3.49
CA PHE A 124 -5.47 17.67 -3.41
C PHE A 124 -5.34 18.10 -1.95
N ASP A 125 -4.17 18.62 -1.58
CA ASP A 125 -3.88 19.17 -0.25
C ASP A 125 -3.97 18.13 0.89
N MET A 126 -3.59 16.88 0.60
CA MET A 126 -3.53 15.80 1.59
C MET A 126 -2.11 15.66 2.17
N ASP A 127 -1.98 15.72 3.48
CA ASP A 127 -0.69 15.49 4.17
C ASP A 127 -0.19 14.05 4.00
N ARG A 128 -1.11 13.08 4.07
CA ARG A 128 -0.81 11.65 3.88
C ARG A 128 -2.07 10.85 3.59
N VAL A 129 -1.87 9.68 2.98
CA VAL A 129 -2.89 8.64 2.86
C VAL A 129 -2.35 7.34 3.44
N GLU A 130 -3.14 6.71 4.29
CA GLU A 130 -2.84 5.44 4.92
C GLU A 130 -3.87 4.38 4.54
N ILE A 131 -3.40 3.21 4.12
CA ILE A 131 -4.23 2.05 3.81
C ILE A 131 -3.89 0.96 4.82
N LEU A 132 -4.83 0.71 5.72
CA LEU A 132 -4.72 -0.31 6.75
C LEU A 132 -5.34 -1.61 6.25
N LYS A 133 -4.55 -2.69 6.21
CA LYS A 133 -5.01 -3.98 5.70
C LYS A 133 -5.29 -4.97 6.82
N GLY A 134 -6.57 -5.18 7.10
CA GLY A 134 -7.08 -6.15 8.07
C GLY A 134 -8.15 -5.55 8.98
N PRO A 135 -8.75 -6.37 9.86
CA PRO A 135 -9.78 -5.93 10.78
C PRO A 135 -9.27 -4.80 11.68
N GLN A 136 -9.98 -3.67 11.67
CA GLN A 136 -9.83 -2.58 12.62
C GLN A 136 -10.99 -2.73 13.61
N GLY A 137 -10.72 -3.27 14.80
CA GLY A 137 -11.73 -3.51 15.83
C GLY A 137 -12.29 -2.23 16.45
#